data_AF-A0A2X0KZN0-F1
#
_entry.id   AF-A0A2X0KZN0-F1
#
_cell.length_a   1.000
_cell.length_b   1.000
_cell.length_c   1.000
_cell.angle_alpha   90.00
_cell.angle_beta   90.00
_cell.angle_gamma   90.00
#
_symmetry.space_group_name_H-M   'P 1'
#
loop_
_entity.id
_entity.type
_entity.pdbx_description
1 polymer ?
#
loop_
_entity_poly.entity_id
_entity_poly.type
_entity_poly.pdbx_seq_one_letter_code
_entity_poly.pdbx_strand_id
1 'polypeptide(L)' 'MAQARSARLTERRVDSSHPERIVRDRRNARGARSFLVRWVGRNDTDDTWMSEQSIRLDHPSVLDAYLARLDRSNRRLAAR' A
#
# COMPACT_ATOMS: atom_id res chain seq x y z
N MET A 1 -7.85 -50.44 -5.15
CA MET A 1 -8.40 -49.15 -5.62
C MET A 1 -7.77 -48.04 -4.80
N ALA A 2 -6.70 -47.42 -5.30
CA ALA A 2 -6.02 -46.32 -4.62
C ALA A 2 -6.67 -45.00 -5.08
N GLN A 3 -7.30 -44.27 -4.17
CA GLN A 3 -7.64 -42.86 -4.42
C GLN A 3 -6.71 -41.99 -3.61
N ALA A 4 -5.98 -41.17 -4.36
CA ALA A 4 -4.88 -40.33 -3.94
C ALA A 4 -5.33 -39.21 -2.99
N ARG A 5 -4.42 -38.87 -2.08
CA ARG A 5 -4.45 -37.66 -1.25
C ARG A 5 -4.39 -36.43 -2.17
N SER A 6 -5.46 -35.64 -2.20
CA SER A 6 -5.42 -34.29 -2.77
C SER A 6 -5.58 -33.29 -1.64
N ALA A 7 -4.43 -32.79 -1.17
CA ALA A 7 -4.34 -31.64 -0.29
C ALA A 7 -5.10 -30.48 -0.95
N ARG A 8 -6.17 -30.04 -0.30
CA ARG A 8 -6.98 -28.91 -0.74
C ARG A 8 -6.11 -27.66 -0.54
N LEU A 9 -5.36 -27.27 -1.58
CA LEU A 9 -4.64 -26.01 -1.61
C LEU A 9 -5.65 -24.92 -1.28
N THR A 10 -5.44 -24.25 -0.16
CA THR A 10 -6.08 -22.96 0.10
C THR A 10 -5.56 -22.01 -0.95
N GLU A 11 -6.25 -21.92 -2.09
CA GLU A 11 -6.13 -20.79 -3.00
C GLU A 11 -6.55 -19.57 -2.20
N ARG A 12 -5.57 -18.93 -1.56
CA ARG A 12 -5.67 -17.56 -1.08
C ARG A 12 -6.03 -16.75 -2.32
N ARG A 13 -7.32 -16.54 -2.56
CA ARG A 13 -7.79 -15.49 -3.45
C ARG A 13 -7.17 -14.23 -2.89
N VAL A 14 -6.13 -13.76 -3.56
CA VAL A 14 -5.46 -12.52 -3.20
C VAL A 14 -6.51 -11.45 -3.40
N ASP A 15 -7.01 -10.90 -2.30
CA ASP A 15 -8.01 -9.86 -2.33
C ASP A 15 -7.37 -8.59 -2.90
N SER A 16 -7.54 -8.41 -4.21
CA SER A 16 -6.98 -7.30 -4.99
C SER A 16 -7.71 -5.98 -4.78
N SER A 17 -8.64 -5.91 -3.82
CA SER A 17 -9.31 -4.68 -3.39
C SER A 17 -8.66 -4.03 -2.17
N HIS A 18 -7.72 -4.72 -1.51
CA HIS A 18 -6.99 -4.17 -0.37
C HIS A 18 -5.70 -3.46 -0.84
N PRO A 19 -5.41 -2.26 -0.31
CA PRO A 19 -4.13 -1.61 -0.57
C PRO A 19 -2.99 -2.40 0.09
N GLU A 20 -1.94 -2.66 -0.69
CA GLU A 20 -0.72 -3.31 -0.22
C GLU A 20 0.19 -2.31 0.50
N ARG A 21 0.47 -1.17 -0.15
CA ARG A 21 1.36 -0.13 0.39
C ARG A 21 1.24 1.17 -0.39
N ILE A 22 1.66 2.27 0.23
CA ILE A 22 1.95 3.52 -0.49
C ILE A 22 3.37 3.45 -1.05
N VAL A 23 3.51 3.77 -2.34
CA VAL A 23 4.81 3.73 -3.04
C VAL A 23 5.44 5.11 -3.17
N ARG A 24 4.63 6.17 -3.24
CA ARG A 24 5.10 7.55 -3.42
C ARG A 24 4.06 8.55 -2.91
N ASP A 25 4.51 9.73 -2.51
CA ASP A 25 3.65 10.88 -2.26
C ASP A 25 4.01 12.07 -3.17
N ARG A 26 3.04 12.96 -3.35
CA ARG A 26 3.23 14.26 -4.01
C ARG A 26 2.42 15.32 -3.29
N ARG A 27 2.85 16.57 -3.40
CA ARG A 27 2.07 17.74 -2.98
C ARG A 27 1.75 18.58 -4.21
N ASN A 28 0.52 19.07 -4.28
CA ASN A 28 0.14 20.04 -5.31
C ASN A 28 0.56 21.47 -4.90
N ALA A 29 0.38 22.43 -5.80
CA ALA A 29 0.71 23.83 -5.56
C ALA A 29 -0.04 24.48 -4.37
N ARG A 30 -1.18 23.89 -3.96
CA ARG A 30 -1.96 24.33 -2.80
C ARG A 30 -1.53 23.64 -1.50
N GLY A 31 -0.47 22.83 -1.54
CA GLY A 31 0.03 22.08 -0.39
C GLY A 31 -0.74 20.80 -0.06
N ALA A 32 -1.80 20.46 -0.80
CA ALA A 32 -2.56 19.23 -0.57
C ALA A 32 -1.72 18.02 -1.00
N ARG A 33 -1.67 17.00 -0.12
CA ARG A 33 -0.89 15.79 -0.34
C ARG A 33 -1.76 14.68 -0.94
N SER A 34 -1.17 13.96 -1.88
CA SER A 34 -1.75 12.74 -2.46
C SER A 34 -0.70 11.63 -2.41
N PHE A 35 -1.17 10.40 -2.34
CA PHE A 35 -0.34 9.21 -2.22
C PHE A 35 -0.70 8.23 -3.33
N LEU A 36 0.32 7.65 -3.95
CA LEU A 36 0.19 6.59 -4.93
C LEU A 36 0.13 5.26 -4.19
N VAL A 37 -1.01 4.58 -4.30
CA VAL A 37 -1.34 3.33 -3.61
C VAL A 37 -1.13 2.16 -4.55
N ARG A 38 -0.38 1.17 -4.09
CA ARG A 38 -0.25 -0.14 -4.72
C ARG A 38 -1.25 -1.12 -4.13
N TRP A 39 -1.92 -1.88 -4.97
CA TRP A 39 -2.94 -2.85 -4.59
C TRP A 39 -2.38 -4.27 -4.59
N VAL A 40 -2.82 -5.10 -3.65
CA VAL A 40 -2.29 -6.46 -3.52
C VAL A 40 -2.58 -7.26 -4.79
N GLY A 41 -1.55 -7.87 -5.36
CA GLY A 41 -1.70 -8.71 -6.56
C GLY A 41 -1.99 -7.93 -7.84
N ARG A 42 -1.83 -6.60 -7.84
CA ARG A 42 -1.88 -5.77 -9.04
C ARG A 42 -0.52 -5.21 -9.41
N ASN A 43 -0.37 -4.84 -10.68
CA ASN A 43 0.85 -4.24 -11.18
C ASN A 43 0.89 -2.74 -10.86
N ASP A 44 2.05 -2.13 -11.05
CA ASP A 44 2.26 -0.69 -10.84
C ASP A 44 1.43 0.19 -11.77
N THR A 45 0.98 -0.35 -12.91
CA THR A 45 0.04 0.29 -13.83
C THR A 45 -1.35 0.50 -13.23
N ASP A 46 -1.73 -0.30 -12.23
CA ASP A 46 -3.01 -0.19 -11.52
C ASP A 46 -2.89 0.71 -10.26
N ASP A 47 -1.71 1.24 -9.98
CA ASP A 47 -1.50 2.11 -8.83
C ASP A 47 -2.38 3.36 -8.95
N THR A 48 -3.06 3.70 -7.86
CA THR A 48 -4.04 4.79 -7.86
C THR A 48 -3.61 5.92 -6.95
N TRP A 49 -3.74 7.17 -7.42
CA TRP A 49 -3.54 8.35 -6.58
C TRP A 49 -4.76 8.59 -5.70
N MET A 50 -4.58 8.49 -4.38
CA MET A 50 -5.60 8.85 -3.40
C MET A 50 -5.19 10.08 -2.60
N SER A 51 -6.19 10.84 -2.16
CA SER A 51 -5.95 11.99 -1.29
C SER A 51 -5.55 11.53 0.11
N GLU A 52 -4.81 12.37 0.83
CA GLU A 52 -4.48 12.11 2.24
C GLU A 52 -5.73 11.89 3.11
N GLN A 53 -6.82 12.61 2.82
CA GLN A 53 -8.08 12.48 3.55
C GLN A 53 -8.75 11.13 3.29
N SER A 54 -8.84 10.70 2.01
CA SER A 54 -9.44 9.43 1.63
C SER A 54 -8.68 8.25 2.25
N ILE A 55 -7.36 8.22 2.13
CA ILE A 55 -6.55 7.15 2.73
C ILE A 55 -6.67 7.13 4.26
N ARG A 56 -6.69 8.30 4.93
CA ARG A 56 -6.87 8.33 6.38
C ARG A 56 -8.18 7.71 6.83
N LEU A 57 -9.24 7.89 6.04
CA LEU A 57 -10.56 7.37 6.34
C LEU A 57 -10.65 5.86 6.05
N ASP A 58 -10.21 5.45 4.86
CA ASP A 58 -10.44 4.08 4.39
C ASP A 58 -9.33 3.12 4.85
N HIS A 59 -8.08 3.59 4.91
CA HIS A 59 -6.88 2.76 5.04
C HIS A 59 -5.78 3.40 5.92
N PRO A 60 -6.09 3.79 7.18
CA PRO A 60 -5.15 4.53 8.04
C PRO A 60 -3.84 3.76 8.33
N SER A 61 -3.91 2.45 8.49
CA SER A 61 -2.74 1.61 8.80
C SER A 61 -1.66 1.66 7.71
N VAL A 62 -2.07 1.72 6.44
CA VAL A 62 -1.14 1.81 5.30
C VAL A 62 -0.45 3.17 5.27
N LEU A 63 -1.19 4.24 5.63
CA LEU A 63 -0.62 5.57 5.74
C LEU A 63 0.41 5.67 6.86
N ASP A 64 0.06 5.16 8.03
CA ASP A 64 0.96 5.21 9.19
C ASP A 64 2.25 4.45 8.92
N ALA A 65 2.17 3.27 8.30
CA ALA A 65 3.35 2.51 7.90
C ALA A 65 4.24 3.30 6.92
N TYR A 66 3.64 4.00 5.94
CA TYR A 66 4.37 4.84 5.00
C TYR A 66 5.02 6.04 5.68
N LEU A 67 4.29 6.77 6.53
CA LEU A 67 4.79 7.93 7.26
C LEU A 67 5.91 7.54 8.24
N ALA A 68 5.79 6.42 8.94
CA ALA A 68 6.83 5.89 9.82
C ALA A 68 8.11 5.50 9.05
N ARG A 69 7.98 4.99 7.82
CA ARG A 69 9.13 4.76 6.93
C ARG A 69 9.78 6.07 6.49
N LEU A 70 8.96 7.09 6.20
CA LEU A 70 9.40 8.41 5.75
C LEU A 70 10.12 9.19 6.86
N ASP A 71 9.59 9.18 8.09
CA ASP A 71 10.25 9.79 9.26
C ASP A 71 11.64 9.19 9.47
N ARG A 72 11.74 7.84 9.46
CA ARG A 72 13.03 7.15 9.57
C ARG A 72 14.00 7.51 8.44
N SER A 73 13.50 7.78 7.24
CA SER A 73 14.32 8.16 6.09
C SER A 73 14.75 9.63 6.15
N ASN A 74 13.85 10.53 6.53
CA ASN A 74 14.13 11.96 6.65
C ASN A 74 15.01 12.29 7.87
N ARG A 75 14.84 11.60 9.00
CA ARG A 75 15.74 11.74 10.15
C ARG A 75 17.20 11.42 9.81
N ARG A 76 17.44 10.55 8.82
CA ARG A 76 18.79 10.26 8.31
C ARG A 76 19.36 11.35 7.40
N LEU A 77 18.50 12.16 6.78
CA LEU A 77 18.89 13.28 5.91
C LEU A 77 19.10 14.57 6.68
N ALA A 78 18.38 14.78 7.79
CA ALA A 78 18.52 15.96 8.65
C ALA A 78 19.69 15.88 9.65
N ALA A 79 20.35 14.73 9.78
CA ALA A 79 21.47 14.49 10.69
C ALA A 79 22.85 14.67 10.03
N ARG A 80 22.93 15.45 8.94
CA ARG A 80 24.17 15.80 8.21
C ARG A 80 24.29 17.32 8.13
#